data_AF-A0A350WR51-F1
#
_entry.id   AF-A0A350WR51-F1
#
_cell.length_a   1.000
_cell.length_b   1.000
_cell.length_c   1.000
_cell.angle_alpha   90.00
_cell.angle_beta   90.00
_cell.angle_gamma   90.00
#
_symmetry.space_group_name_H-M   'P 1'
#
loop_
_entity.id
_entity.type
_entity.pdbx_description
1 polymer ?
#
loop_
_entity_poly.entity_id
_entity_poly.type
_entity_poly.pdbx_seq_one_letter_code
_entity_poly.pdbx_strand_id
1 'polypeptide(L)'
;MNRDRINKLLNRIPTHFIIILMILIWVVPTFGLLITSLRPSQSINTSGWWTILSPPRGSSEYGEYCASCHGDDGTAIPEADLTNPALIAEFPRSLQLLNALKAEYDGQPHMQNIPLPEAQAAADIATYLRRISGVDAPPRFTFSNYIDALVGYRGTSTYQRDCAAGTAPLDINCDASDLLNPRGMGRAFLNSLLVTIPATFIPILFAAFAGYAFAWLDFKGRFLLFAILVGLQVVPLQMTLVPISR
;
A
#
# COMPACT_ATOMS: atom_id res chain seq x y z
N MET A 1 -32.10 10.73 41.16
CA MET A 1 -31.90 10.95 39.71
C MET A 1 -33.22 10.72 39.01
N ASN A 2 -33.76 11.72 38.29
CA ASN A 2 -35.15 11.70 37.82
C ASN A 2 -35.34 10.66 36.69
N ARG A 3 -36.34 9.76 36.79
CA ARG A 3 -36.60 8.66 35.84
C ARG A 3 -36.71 9.15 34.39
N ASP A 4 -37.22 10.36 34.19
CA ASP A 4 -37.34 10.98 32.87
C ASP A 4 -36.00 11.32 32.21
N ARG A 5 -34.97 11.66 33.00
CA ARG A 5 -33.62 11.88 32.47
C ARG A 5 -32.97 10.56 32.06
N ILE A 6 -33.20 9.49 32.82
CA ILE A 6 -32.70 8.14 32.52
C ILE A 6 -33.36 7.62 31.25
N ASN A 7 -34.68 7.72 31.11
CA ASN A 7 -35.40 7.28 29.92
C ASN A 7 -35.00 8.08 28.67
N LYS A 8 -34.79 9.39 28.78
CA LYS A 8 -34.28 10.22 27.67
C LYS A 8 -32.85 9.85 27.27
N LEU A 9 -31.99 9.48 28.22
CA LEU A 9 -30.63 9.04 27.94
C LEU A 9 -30.64 7.65 27.28
N LEU A 10 -31.40 6.70 27.85
CA LEU A 10 -31.51 5.33 27.36
C LEU A 10 -32.10 5.26 25.94
N ASN A 11 -33.10 6.09 25.63
CA ASN A 11 -33.70 6.16 24.30
C ASN A 11 -32.76 6.72 23.22
N ARG A 12 -31.68 7.41 23.59
CA ARG A 12 -30.66 7.91 22.65
C ARG A 12 -29.54 6.92 22.40
N ILE A 13 -29.33 5.93 23.28
CA ILE A 13 -28.24 4.96 23.16
C ILE A 13 -28.33 4.15 21.86
N PRO A 14 -29.50 3.60 21.45
CA PRO A 14 -29.60 2.85 20.19
C PRO A 14 -29.21 3.69 18.97
N THR A 15 -29.65 4.95 18.91
CA THR A 15 -29.32 5.86 17.81
C THR A 15 -27.83 6.16 17.74
N HIS A 16 -27.19 6.48 18.87
CA HIS A 16 -25.75 6.75 18.89
C HIS A 16 -24.95 5.50 18.55
N PHE A 17 -25.38 4.33 19.04
CA PHE A 17 -24.76 3.06 18.71
C PHE A 17 -24.81 2.78 17.20
N ILE A 18 -25.98 2.94 16.56
CA ILE A 18 -26.14 2.74 15.11
C ILE A 18 -25.26 3.73 14.32
N ILE A 19 -25.26 5.01 14.72
CA ILE A 19 -24.44 6.04 14.05
C ILE A 19 -22.95 5.70 14.18
N ILE A 20 -22.47 5.33 15.38
CA ILE A 20 -21.08 4.96 15.61
C ILE A 20 -20.71 3.72 14.79
N LEU A 21 -21.56 2.70 14.79
CA LEU A 21 -21.34 1.48 13.99
C LEU A 21 -21.20 1.82 12.50
N MET A 22 -22.11 2.66 11.97
CA MET A 22 -22.07 3.10 10.59
C MET A 22 -20.79 3.88 10.27
N ILE A 23 -20.36 4.78 11.16
CA ILE A 23 -19.09 5.51 11.02
C ILE A 23 -17.92 4.53 11.00
N LEU A 24 -17.86 3.57 11.92
CA LEU A 24 -16.77 2.58 11.98
C LEU A 24 -16.70 1.75 10.69
N ILE A 25 -17.84 1.24 10.21
CA ILE A 25 -17.91 0.50 8.95
C ILE A 25 -17.40 1.35 7.78
N TRP A 26 -17.70 2.64 7.76
CA TRP A 26 -17.29 3.54 6.68
C TRP A 26 -15.81 3.96 6.77
N VAL A 27 -15.25 4.03 7.98
CA VAL A 27 -13.85 4.39 8.23
C VAL A 27 -12.91 3.21 7.95
N VAL A 28 -13.34 1.98 8.19
CA VAL A 28 -12.50 0.77 8.03
C VAL A 28 -11.82 0.68 6.65
N PRO A 29 -12.50 0.86 5.50
CA PRO A 29 -11.85 0.86 4.19
C PRO A 29 -10.79 1.95 4.04
N THR A 30 -11.07 3.16 4.53
CA THR A 30 -10.14 4.31 4.46
C THR A 30 -8.89 4.03 5.29
N PHE A 31 -9.06 3.47 6.49
CA PHE A 31 -7.96 3.07 7.34
C PHE A 31 -7.14 1.92 6.72
N GLY A 32 -7.81 0.97 6.08
CA GLY A 32 -7.16 -0.11 5.34
C GLY A 32 -6.32 0.40 4.17
N LEU A 33 -6.81 1.38 3.42
CA LEU A 33 -6.05 2.05 2.36
C LEU A 33 -4.85 2.82 2.93
N LEU A 34 -5.02 3.52 4.05
CA LEU A 34 -3.94 4.23 4.72
C LEU A 34 -2.82 3.26 5.14
N ILE A 35 -3.15 2.16 5.82
CA ILE A 35 -2.15 1.14 6.19
C ILE A 35 -1.50 0.56 4.94
N THR A 36 -2.29 0.19 3.94
CA THR A 36 -1.77 -0.37 2.68
C THR A 36 -0.79 0.58 2.00
N SER A 37 -1.05 1.90 2.02
CA SER A 37 -0.18 2.91 1.44
C SER A 37 1.17 3.07 2.16
N LEU A 38 1.29 2.60 3.39
CA LEU A 38 2.55 2.60 4.14
C LEU A 38 3.28 1.25 4.05
N ARG A 39 2.72 0.24 3.36
CA ARG A 39 3.32 -1.10 3.27
C ARG A 39 4.19 -1.22 2.02
N PRO A 40 5.29 -1.99 2.08
CA PRO A 40 6.08 -2.33 0.89
C PRO A 40 5.24 -3.10 -0.14
N SER A 41 5.53 -2.89 -1.43
CA SER A 41 4.78 -3.48 -2.55
C SER A 41 4.74 -5.02 -2.50
N GLN A 42 5.84 -5.65 -2.10
CA GLN A 42 5.95 -7.10 -1.90
C GLN A 42 4.95 -7.58 -0.86
N SER A 43 4.80 -6.85 0.25
CA SER A 43 3.87 -7.19 1.33
C SER A 43 2.41 -6.98 0.96
N ILE A 44 2.11 -5.98 0.13
CA ILE A 44 0.75 -5.71 -0.38
C ILE A 44 0.26 -6.88 -1.24
N ASN A 45 1.14 -7.45 -2.07
CA ASN A 45 0.80 -8.55 -2.98
C ASN A 45 0.70 -9.91 -2.30
N THR A 46 1.20 -10.07 -1.06
CA THR A 46 1.23 -11.36 -0.36
C THR A 46 0.28 -11.46 0.82
N SER A 47 -0.12 -10.33 1.45
CA SER A 47 -1.05 -10.38 2.59
C SER A 47 -1.91 -9.12 2.74
N GLY A 48 -3.07 -9.24 3.40
CA GLY A 48 -3.98 -8.13 3.66
C GLY A 48 -3.47 -7.15 4.71
N TRP A 49 -3.98 -5.91 4.68
CA TRP A 49 -3.56 -4.83 5.60
C TRP A 49 -3.82 -5.13 7.08
N TRP A 50 -4.83 -5.94 7.39
CA TRP A 50 -5.15 -6.37 8.75
C TRP A 50 -4.06 -7.27 9.37
N THR A 51 -3.15 -7.82 8.56
CA THR A 51 -2.03 -8.66 9.02
C THR A 51 -0.81 -7.87 9.50
N ILE A 52 -0.90 -6.52 9.56
CA ILE A 52 0.24 -5.67 9.89
C ILE A 52 0.80 -5.90 11.31
N LEU A 53 -0.06 -6.32 12.25
CA LEU A 53 0.32 -6.69 13.62
C LEU A 53 0.56 -8.20 13.78
N SER A 54 0.33 -9.01 12.75
CA SER A 54 0.56 -10.45 12.80
C SER A 54 2.06 -10.76 12.87
N PRO A 55 2.44 -11.89 13.48
CA PRO A 55 3.80 -12.41 13.38
C PRO A 55 4.26 -12.51 11.92
N PRO A 56 5.58 -12.41 11.67
CA PRO A 56 6.15 -12.67 10.36
C PRO A 56 5.67 -14.00 9.76
N ARG A 57 5.46 -14.01 8.44
CA ARG A 57 5.23 -15.26 7.71
C ARG A 57 6.39 -16.23 7.98
N GLY A 58 6.05 -17.48 8.32
CA GLY A 58 7.02 -18.52 8.64
C GLY A 58 7.45 -18.61 10.10
N SER A 59 7.02 -17.69 10.99
CA SER A 59 7.40 -17.74 12.40
C SER A 59 6.80 -18.93 13.15
N SER A 60 5.58 -19.34 12.78
CA SER A 60 4.91 -20.52 13.34
C SER A 60 5.65 -21.80 12.97
N GLU A 61 5.97 -21.96 11.69
CA GLU A 61 6.67 -23.10 11.13
C GLU A 61 8.09 -23.16 11.68
N TYR A 62 8.77 -22.01 11.82
CA TYR A 62 10.05 -21.94 12.50
C TYR A 62 9.97 -22.43 13.96
N GLY A 63 8.93 -22.02 14.69
CA GLY A 63 8.69 -22.48 16.06
C GLY A 63 8.51 -23.99 16.16
N GLU A 64 7.84 -24.60 15.18
CA GLU A 64 7.58 -26.04 15.14
C GLU A 64 8.82 -26.86 14.76
N TYR A 65 9.58 -26.41 13.75
CA TYR A 65 10.64 -27.22 13.15
C TYR A 65 12.06 -26.85 13.57
N CYS A 66 12.30 -25.62 14.02
CA CYS A 66 13.67 -25.09 14.22
C CYS A 66 13.95 -24.58 15.64
N ALA A 67 12.95 -24.03 16.34
CA ALA A 67 13.17 -23.34 17.62
C ALA A 67 13.67 -24.26 18.74
N SER A 68 13.32 -25.54 18.73
CA SER A 68 13.82 -26.51 19.73
C SER A 68 15.34 -26.73 19.65
N CYS A 69 15.95 -26.53 18.47
CA CYS A 69 17.38 -26.68 18.23
C CYS A 69 18.11 -25.33 18.24
N HIS A 70 17.57 -24.33 17.55
CA HIS A 70 18.22 -23.02 17.36
C HIS A 70 17.73 -21.93 18.33
N GLY A 71 16.80 -22.25 19.23
CA GLY A 71 16.15 -21.28 20.12
C GLY A 71 15.11 -20.42 19.39
N ASP A 72 14.27 -19.73 20.16
CA ASP A 72 13.21 -18.86 19.60
C ASP A 72 13.77 -17.76 18.70
N ASP A 73 14.98 -17.28 19.00
CA ASP A 73 15.66 -16.20 18.27
C ASP A 73 16.63 -16.71 17.18
N GLY A 74 16.86 -18.01 17.06
CA GLY A 74 17.73 -18.60 16.02
C GLY A 74 19.23 -18.58 16.28
N THR A 75 19.65 -18.20 17.49
CA THR A 75 21.05 -17.94 17.87
C THR A 75 21.63 -18.99 18.82
N ALA A 76 20.88 -20.05 19.18
CA ALA A 76 21.29 -20.99 20.22
C ALA A 76 22.53 -21.83 19.84
N ILE A 77 22.80 -22.00 18.54
CA ILE A 77 23.96 -22.73 18.02
C ILE A 77 24.93 -21.71 17.40
N PRO A 78 26.06 -21.39 18.06
CA PRO A 78 26.99 -20.34 17.59
C PRO A 78 27.56 -20.60 16.18
N GLU A 79 27.84 -21.86 15.85
CA GLU A 79 28.37 -22.27 14.55
C GLU A 79 27.32 -22.20 13.43
N ALA A 80 26.03 -22.18 13.78
CA ALA A 80 24.89 -22.17 12.87
C ALA A 80 23.86 -21.10 13.29
N ASP A 81 24.33 -19.88 13.52
CA ASP A 81 23.50 -18.73 13.85
C ASP A 81 22.61 -18.36 12.66
N LEU A 82 21.30 -18.59 12.80
CA LEU A 82 20.32 -18.36 11.75
C LEU A 82 20.01 -16.88 11.52
N THR A 83 20.54 -15.99 12.35
CA THR A 83 20.52 -14.53 12.13
C THR A 83 21.71 -14.04 11.31
N ASN A 84 22.68 -14.91 11.01
CA ASN A 84 23.81 -14.56 10.17
C ASN A 84 23.41 -14.47 8.68
N PRO A 85 23.48 -13.28 8.04
CA PRO A 85 23.09 -13.13 6.64
C PRO A 85 23.95 -13.93 5.67
N ALA A 86 25.24 -14.14 5.99
CA ALA A 86 26.13 -14.90 5.11
C ALA A 86 25.71 -16.38 5.06
N LEU A 87 25.34 -16.95 6.21
CA LEU A 87 24.86 -18.33 6.31
C LEU A 87 23.54 -18.50 5.56
N ILE A 88 22.56 -17.62 5.81
CA ILE A 88 21.25 -17.72 5.18
C ILE A 88 21.32 -17.47 3.66
N ALA A 89 22.28 -16.67 3.19
CA ALA A 89 22.50 -16.44 1.76
C ALA A 89 22.92 -17.72 1.00
N GLU A 90 23.44 -18.76 1.67
CA GLU A 90 23.74 -20.05 1.07
C GLU A 90 22.49 -20.88 0.75
N PHE A 91 21.34 -20.55 1.35
CA PHE A 91 20.06 -21.24 1.18
C PHE A 91 18.97 -20.35 0.54
N PRO A 92 19.17 -19.81 -0.68
CA PRO A 92 18.24 -18.86 -1.28
C PRO A 92 16.91 -19.46 -1.76
N ARG A 93 16.76 -20.79 -1.76
CA ARG A 93 15.52 -21.46 -2.19
C ARG A 93 15.08 -22.50 -1.18
N SER A 94 13.77 -22.70 -1.10
CA SER A 94 13.17 -23.73 -0.22
C SER A 94 13.73 -25.13 -0.45
N LEU A 95 14.08 -25.48 -1.68
CA LEU A 95 14.70 -26.77 -2.01
C LEU A 95 16.10 -26.94 -1.40
N GLN A 96 16.90 -25.87 -1.34
CA GLN A 96 18.23 -25.93 -0.73
C GLN A 96 18.12 -26.06 0.78
N LEU A 97 17.17 -25.34 1.39
CA LEU A 97 16.85 -25.52 2.80
C LEU A 97 16.41 -26.96 3.08
N LEU A 98 15.48 -27.52 2.29
CA LEU A 98 15.04 -28.91 2.44
C LEU A 98 16.20 -29.91 2.32
N ASN A 99 17.15 -29.66 1.42
CA ASN A 99 18.33 -30.51 1.29
C ASN A 99 19.24 -30.41 2.52
N ALA A 100 19.40 -29.21 3.10
CA ALA A 100 20.15 -29.01 4.34
C ALA A 100 19.47 -29.68 5.55
N LEU A 101 18.15 -29.64 5.63
CA LEU A 101 17.38 -30.32 6.69
C LEU A 101 17.43 -31.86 6.55
N LYS A 102 17.64 -32.38 5.34
CA LYS A 102 17.82 -33.82 5.08
C LYS A 102 19.25 -34.30 5.26
N ALA A 103 20.21 -33.39 5.36
CA ALA A 103 21.62 -33.75 5.50
C ALA A 103 21.92 -34.36 6.87
N GLU A 104 23.03 -35.07 6.95
CA GLU A 104 23.59 -35.57 8.19
C GLU A 104 24.72 -34.66 8.66
N TYR A 105 24.77 -34.39 9.96
CA TYR A 105 25.83 -33.62 10.63
C TYR A 105 26.39 -34.49 11.76
N ASP A 106 27.71 -34.63 11.82
CA ASP A 106 28.41 -35.49 12.79
C ASP A 106 27.86 -36.94 12.87
N GLY A 107 27.43 -37.47 11.72
CA GLY A 107 26.88 -38.83 11.59
C GLY A 107 25.47 -38.99 12.15
N GLN A 108 24.77 -37.89 12.48
CA GLN A 108 23.37 -37.88 12.88
C GLN A 108 22.51 -37.10 11.87
N PRO A 109 21.25 -37.51 11.63
CA PRO A 109 20.33 -36.71 10.83
C PRO A 109 20.12 -35.33 11.46
N HIS A 110 20.20 -34.26 10.67
CA HIS A 110 20.00 -32.88 11.13
C HIS A 110 18.72 -32.75 11.97
N MET A 111 17.58 -33.18 11.43
CA MET A 111 16.28 -33.04 12.07
C MET A 111 16.03 -34.01 13.23
N GLN A 112 16.96 -34.93 13.51
CA GLN A 112 16.84 -35.94 14.58
C GLN A 112 15.46 -36.63 14.55
N ASN A 113 14.61 -36.36 15.55
CA ASN A 113 13.26 -36.93 15.70
C ASN A 113 12.15 -36.00 15.18
N ILE A 114 12.49 -34.79 14.74
CA ILE A 114 11.53 -33.82 14.22
C ILE A 114 11.20 -34.22 12.77
N PRO A 115 9.91 -34.35 12.41
CA PRO A 115 9.54 -34.68 11.04
C PRO A 115 10.01 -33.59 10.08
N LEU A 116 10.40 -33.99 8.86
CA LEU A 116 10.78 -33.03 7.83
C LEU A 116 9.57 -32.17 7.42
N PRO A 117 9.72 -30.85 7.28
CA PRO A 117 8.64 -29.98 6.84
C PRO A 117 8.25 -30.29 5.39
N GLU A 118 6.96 -30.12 5.08
CA GLU A 118 6.49 -30.14 3.70
C GLU A 118 7.08 -28.98 2.88
N ALA A 119 7.01 -29.07 1.55
CA ALA A 119 7.62 -28.08 0.67
C ALA A 119 7.14 -26.63 0.91
N GLN A 120 5.88 -26.45 1.27
CA GLN A 120 5.31 -25.15 1.60
C GLN A 120 5.82 -24.63 2.94
N ALA A 121 5.80 -25.46 3.99
CA ALA A 121 6.33 -25.11 5.30
C ALA A 121 7.82 -24.74 5.24
N ALA A 122 8.62 -25.49 4.47
CA ALA A 122 10.02 -25.14 4.24
C ALA A 122 10.20 -23.81 3.49
N ALA A 123 9.29 -23.47 2.56
CA ALA A 123 9.33 -22.15 1.91
C ALA A 123 8.99 -21.00 2.88
N ASP A 124 8.06 -21.24 3.80
CA ASP A 124 7.69 -20.28 4.84
C ASP A 124 8.83 -20.11 5.87
N ILE A 125 9.47 -21.20 6.30
CA ILE A 125 10.69 -21.16 7.13
C ILE A 125 11.79 -20.37 6.41
N ALA A 126 12.10 -20.69 5.15
CA ALA A 126 13.13 -19.96 4.40
C ALA A 126 12.83 -18.45 4.30
N THR A 127 11.56 -18.07 4.15
CA THR A 127 11.11 -16.68 4.16
C THR A 127 11.35 -16.02 5.53
N TYR A 128 11.08 -16.75 6.62
CA TYR A 128 11.33 -16.28 7.97
C TYR A 128 12.83 -16.11 8.26
N LEU A 129 13.65 -17.10 7.90
CA LEU A 129 15.11 -17.06 8.07
C LEU A 129 15.75 -15.86 7.36
N ARG A 130 15.33 -15.58 6.13
CA ARG A 130 15.77 -14.39 5.38
C ARG A 130 15.39 -13.07 6.04
N ARG A 131 14.27 -13.07 6.75
CA ARG A 131 13.80 -11.89 7.48
C ARG A 131 14.59 -11.66 8.76
N ILE A 132 14.81 -12.69 9.57
CA ILE A 132 15.55 -12.56 10.84
C ILE A 132 17.06 -12.33 10.61
N SER A 133 17.60 -12.83 9.49
CA SER A 133 18.99 -12.58 9.08
C SER A 133 19.22 -11.25 8.36
N GLY A 134 18.16 -10.53 7.98
CA GLY A 134 18.25 -9.25 7.30
C GLY A 134 18.59 -9.32 5.80
N VAL A 135 18.73 -10.51 5.21
CA VAL A 135 19.03 -10.69 3.77
C VAL A 135 17.93 -10.10 2.88
N ASP A 136 16.65 -10.32 3.25
CA ASP A 136 15.47 -9.78 2.55
C ASP A 136 14.40 -9.36 3.56
N ALA A 137 14.73 -8.41 4.43
CA ALA A 137 13.81 -7.90 5.45
C ALA A 137 13.21 -6.54 5.05
N PRO A 138 12.16 -6.50 4.20
CA PRO A 138 11.49 -5.23 3.94
C PRO A 138 10.92 -4.70 5.26
N PRO A 139 11.02 -3.38 5.51
CA PRO A 139 10.49 -2.80 6.73
C PRO A 139 8.98 -2.96 6.77
N ARG A 140 8.38 -3.05 7.97
CA ARG A 140 6.92 -3.17 8.11
C ARG A 140 6.17 -1.97 7.52
N PHE A 141 6.77 -0.79 7.66
CA PHE A 141 6.29 0.45 7.06
C PHE A 141 7.40 1.10 6.25
N THR A 142 7.04 1.71 5.12
CA THR A 142 7.97 2.43 4.26
C THR A 142 7.29 3.62 3.60
N PHE A 143 8.11 4.58 3.18
CA PHE A 143 7.71 5.66 2.25
C PHE A 143 8.33 5.49 0.86
N SER A 144 9.20 4.48 0.67
CA SER A 144 9.87 4.23 -0.61
C SER A 144 8.88 3.96 -1.73
N ASN A 145 7.75 3.33 -1.41
CA ASN A 145 6.67 3.02 -2.32
C ASN A 145 6.05 4.28 -2.99
N TYR A 146 6.05 5.43 -2.31
CA TYR A 146 5.59 6.69 -2.92
C TYR A 146 6.58 7.17 -3.99
N ILE A 147 7.88 7.07 -3.70
CA ILE A 147 8.93 7.42 -4.65
C ILE A 147 8.88 6.47 -5.84
N ASP A 148 8.83 5.16 -5.57
CA ASP A 148 8.73 4.11 -6.58
C ASP A 148 7.53 4.36 -7.51
N ALA A 149 6.39 4.74 -6.95
CA ALA A 149 5.18 4.99 -7.73
C ALA A 149 5.23 6.33 -8.50
N LEU A 150 5.87 7.38 -7.95
CA LEU A 150 6.06 8.65 -8.66
C LEU A 150 6.97 8.49 -9.87
N VAL A 151 8.11 7.81 -9.71
CA VAL A 151 9.09 7.58 -10.79
C VAL A 151 8.73 6.39 -11.68
N GLY A 152 7.74 5.58 -11.29
CA GLY A 152 7.29 4.42 -12.05
C GLY A 152 8.23 3.21 -11.98
N TYR A 153 9.00 3.09 -10.90
CA TYR A 153 9.91 1.98 -10.67
C TYR A 153 9.14 0.67 -10.37
N ARG A 154 9.56 -0.44 -11.00
CA ARG A 154 8.91 -1.76 -10.91
C ARG A 154 9.90 -2.91 -10.61
N GLY A 155 11.05 -2.61 -10.02
CA GLY A 155 12.03 -3.63 -9.65
C GLY A 155 11.62 -4.45 -8.43
N THR A 156 12.49 -5.37 -8.02
CA THR A 156 12.25 -6.26 -6.87
C THR A 156 12.62 -5.62 -5.54
N SER A 157 13.36 -4.51 -5.56
CA SER A 157 13.75 -3.74 -4.38
C SER A 157 13.02 -2.38 -4.36
N THR A 158 13.72 -1.31 -4.03
CA THR A 158 13.22 0.08 -4.09
C THR A 158 14.10 0.90 -5.03
N TYR A 159 13.52 1.95 -5.62
CA TYR A 159 14.22 2.89 -6.50
C TYR A 159 15.52 3.39 -5.85
N GLN A 160 15.43 3.86 -4.61
CA GLN A 160 16.58 4.42 -3.90
C GLN A 160 17.69 3.38 -3.67
N ARG A 161 17.34 2.14 -3.35
CA ARG A 161 18.32 1.09 -3.04
C ARG A 161 19.05 0.63 -4.29
N ASP A 162 18.32 0.39 -5.37
CA ASP A 162 18.92 -0.05 -6.64
C ASP A 162 19.74 1.06 -7.29
N CYS A 163 19.30 2.32 -7.18
CA CYS A 163 20.08 3.45 -7.64
C CYS A 163 21.37 3.63 -6.82
N ALA A 164 21.30 3.49 -5.50
CA ALA A 164 22.50 3.56 -4.65
C ALA A 164 23.46 2.39 -4.90
N ALA A 165 22.94 1.21 -5.25
CA ALA A 165 23.73 0.02 -5.57
C ALA A 165 24.26 0.01 -7.03
N GLY A 166 23.81 0.92 -7.89
CA GLY A 166 24.12 0.92 -9.32
C GLY A 166 23.51 -0.27 -10.08
N THR A 167 22.46 -0.89 -9.53
CA THR A 167 21.76 -2.05 -10.10
C THR A 167 20.40 -1.70 -10.68
N ALA A 168 20.09 -0.40 -10.80
CA ALA A 168 18.83 0.06 -11.37
C ALA A 168 18.66 -0.40 -12.84
N PRO A 169 17.42 -0.68 -13.28
CA PRO A 169 17.12 -0.97 -14.67
C PRO A 169 17.59 0.14 -15.63
N LEU A 170 17.94 -0.22 -16.87
CA LEU A 170 18.46 0.71 -17.88
C LEU A 170 17.48 1.85 -18.26
N ASP A 171 16.19 1.71 -17.96
CA ASP A 171 15.17 2.73 -18.21
C ASP A 171 15.03 3.75 -17.06
N ILE A 172 15.87 3.65 -16.02
CA ILE A 172 15.89 4.51 -14.86
C ILE A 172 17.25 5.22 -14.78
N ASN A 173 17.23 6.55 -14.76
CA ASN A 173 18.44 7.38 -14.74
C ASN A 173 18.96 7.67 -13.33
N CYS A 174 18.19 7.34 -12.30
CA CYS A 174 18.51 7.60 -10.90
C CYS A 174 18.65 9.10 -10.57
N ASP A 175 17.83 9.93 -11.23
CA ASP A 175 17.80 11.37 -11.01
C ASP A 175 16.35 11.95 -11.08
N ALA A 176 16.24 13.27 -10.99
CA ALA A 176 14.95 13.95 -11.04
C ALA A 176 14.20 13.79 -12.38
N SER A 177 14.89 13.42 -13.47
CA SER A 177 14.24 13.19 -14.77
C SER A 177 13.29 12.00 -14.74
N ASP A 178 13.52 11.04 -13.83
CA ASP A 178 12.66 9.87 -13.64
C ASP A 178 11.25 10.24 -13.15
N LEU A 179 11.03 11.43 -12.57
CA LEU A 179 9.69 11.92 -12.24
C LEU A 179 8.81 12.11 -13.49
N LEU A 180 9.43 12.34 -14.65
CA LEU A 180 8.77 12.48 -15.94
C LEU A 180 8.69 11.15 -16.70
N ASN A 181 9.10 10.04 -16.09
CA ASN A 181 9.02 8.71 -16.69
C ASN A 181 7.58 8.42 -17.14
N PRO A 182 7.35 8.00 -18.41
CA PRO A 182 6.02 7.64 -18.91
C PRO A 182 5.29 6.55 -18.11
N ARG A 183 6.03 5.73 -17.37
CA ARG A 183 5.50 4.64 -16.52
C ARG A 183 5.10 5.12 -15.12
N GLY A 184 5.56 6.30 -14.72
CA GLY A 184 5.39 6.86 -13.38
C GLY A 184 4.16 7.75 -13.23
N MET A 185 3.74 7.92 -11.99
CA MET A 185 2.62 8.81 -11.65
C MET A 185 3.01 10.28 -11.67
N GLY A 186 4.29 10.64 -11.57
CA GLY A 186 4.75 12.03 -11.56
C GLY A 186 4.33 12.79 -12.83
N ARG A 187 4.55 12.19 -14.01
CA ARG A 187 4.07 12.73 -15.28
C ARG A 187 2.55 12.84 -15.34
N ALA A 188 1.82 11.83 -14.87
CA ALA A 188 0.36 11.85 -14.84
C ALA A 188 -0.17 12.99 -13.96
N PHE A 189 0.42 13.18 -12.79
CA PHE A 189 0.10 14.27 -11.87
C PHE A 189 0.34 15.66 -12.50
N LEU A 190 1.47 15.85 -13.17
CA LEU A 190 1.77 17.10 -13.89
C LEU A 190 0.79 17.36 -15.04
N ASN A 191 0.45 16.33 -15.82
CA ASN A 191 -0.57 16.46 -16.87
C ASN A 191 -1.93 16.87 -16.28
N SER A 192 -2.32 16.28 -15.14
CA SER A 192 -3.55 16.66 -14.45
C SER A 192 -3.52 18.11 -14.00
N LEU A 193 -2.44 18.59 -13.37
CA LEU A 193 -2.31 20.00 -12.99
C LEU A 193 -2.37 20.93 -14.19
N LEU A 194 -1.68 20.57 -15.28
CA LEU A 194 -1.65 21.35 -16.52
C LEU A 194 -3.04 21.50 -17.15
N VAL A 195 -3.91 20.48 -17.02
CA VAL A 195 -5.28 20.53 -17.51
C VAL A 195 -6.23 21.22 -16.52
N THR A 196 -6.13 20.90 -15.23
CA THR A 196 -7.06 21.39 -14.20
C THR A 196 -6.89 22.88 -13.91
N ILE A 197 -5.66 23.41 -13.91
CA ILE A 197 -5.42 24.82 -13.59
C ILE A 197 -6.10 25.76 -14.61
N PRO A 198 -5.90 25.60 -15.94
CA PRO A 198 -6.62 26.41 -16.92
C PRO A 198 -8.12 26.14 -16.92
N ALA A 199 -8.54 24.88 -16.79
CA ALA A 199 -9.96 24.50 -16.80
C ALA A 199 -10.74 25.01 -15.58
N THR A 200 -10.07 25.39 -14.50
CA THR A 200 -10.71 26.05 -13.34
C THR A 200 -10.61 27.57 -13.46
N PHE A 201 -9.42 28.09 -13.74
CA PHE A 201 -9.18 29.53 -13.76
C PHE A 201 -9.97 30.24 -14.87
N ILE A 202 -9.90 29.73 -16.11
CA ILE A 202 -10.49 30.40 -17.27
C ILE A 202 -12.02 30.46 -17.13
N PRO A 203 -12.74 29.36 -16.84
CA PRO A 203 -14.20 29.43 -16.70
C PRO A 203 -14.65 30.28 -15.52
N ILE A 204 -13.94 30.25 -14.38
CA ILE A 204 -14.27 31.10 -13.22
C ILE A 204 -14.12 32.58 -13.59
N LEU A 205 -13.05 32.96 -14.29
CA LEU A 205 -12.81 34.33 -14.73
C LEU A 205 -13.97 34.83 -15.62
N PHE A 206 -14.35 34.05 -16.64
CA PHE A 206 -15.47 34.41 -17.51
C PHE A 206 -16.82 34.41 -16.78
N ALA A 207 -17.05 33.45 -15.88
CA ALA A 207 -18.26 33.38 -15.07
C ALA A 207 -18.38 34.60 -14.13
N ALA A 208 -17.27 35.07 -13.56
CA ALA A 208 -17.24 36.26 -12.72
C ALA A 208 -17.62 37.52 -13.52
N PHE A 209 -17.06 37.70 -14.72
CA PHE A 209 -17.43 38.82 -15.58
C PHE A 209 -18.89 38.76 -16.03
N ALA A 210 -19.38 37.58 -16.41
CA ALA A 210 -20.79 37.38 -16.77
C ALA A 210 -21.71 37.67 -15.57
N GLY A 211 -21.35 37.21 -14.38
CA GLY A 211 -22.09 37.47 -13.15
C GLY A 211 -22.19 38.96 -12.84
N TYR A 212 -21.08 39.71 -12.98
CA TYR A 212 -21.11 41.17 -12.83
C TYR A 212 -22.04 41.84 -13.86
N ALA A 213 -21.95 41.44 -15.13
CA ALA A 213 -22.79 42.00 -16.18
C ALA A 213 -24.29 41.75 -15.93
N PHE A 214 -24.68 40.54 -15.53
CA PHE A 214 -26.08 40.22 -15.22
C PHE A 214 -26.59 40.89 -13.94
N ALA A 215 -25.71 41.15 -12.96
CA ALA A 215 -26.10 41.78 -11.69
C ALA A 215 -26.22 43.30 -11.77
N TRP A 216 -25.40 43.97 -12.57
CA TRP A 216 -25.26 45.44 -12.53
C TRP A 216 -25.52 46.17 -13.85
N LEU A 217 -25.59 45.49 -14.99
CA LEU A 217 -25.83 46.16 -16.28
C LEU A 217 -27.28 45.96 -16.75
N ASP A 218 -27.90 47.05 -17.18
CA ASP A 218 -29.21 47.05 -17.83
C ASP A 218 -29.04 46.93 -19.35
N PHE A 219 -29.35 45.76 -19.93
CA PHE A 219 -29.33 45.55 -21.38
C PHE A 219 -30.54 44.74 -21.87
N LYS A 220 -30.91 44.95 -23.13
CA LYS A 220 -32.07 44.31 -23.76
C LYS A 220 -31.82 42.81 -23.91
N GLY A 221 -32.73 41.98 -23.39
CA GLY A 221 -32.65 40.51 -23.49
C GLY A 221 -31.98 39.79 -22.31
N ARG A 222 -31.57 40.50 -21.25
CA ARG A 222 -30.90 39.91 -20.08
C ARG A 222 -31.61 38.71 -19.46
N PHE A 223 -32.94 38.76 -19.37
CA PHE A 223 -33.74 37.69 -18.74
C PHE A 223 -33.76 36.41 -19.59
N LEU A 224 -33.78 36.56 -20.92
CA LEU A 224 -33.72 35.43 -21.84
C LEU A 224 -32.35 34.73 -21.77
N LEU A 225 -31.27 35.51 -21.81
CA LEU A 225 -29.91 34.98 -21.70
C LEU A 225 -29.66 34.32 -20.34
N PHE A 226 -30.17 34.92 -19.26
CA PHE A 226 -30.11 34.33 -17.92
C PHE A 226 -30.88 32.99 -17.85
N ALA A 227 -32.08 32.93 -18.42
CA ALA A 227 -32.87 31.70 -18.47
C ALA A 227 -32.18 30.59 -19.28
N ILE A 228 -31.55 30.91 -20.42
CA ILE A 228 -30.77 29.96 -21.21
C ILE A 228 -29.56 29.44 -20.41
N LEU A 229 -28.83 30.33 -19.74
CA LEU A 229 -27.67 29.97 -18.93
C LEU A 229 -28.04 29.00 -17.81
N VAL A 230 -29.11 29.29 -17.06
CA VAL A 230 -29.61 28.40 -16.01
C VAL A 230 -30.13 27.09 -16.59
N GLY A 231 -30.83 27.14 -17.73
CA GLY A 231 -31.32 25.95 -18.42
C GLY A 231 -30.19 25.01 -18.86
N LEU A 232 -29.04 25.55 -19.27
CA LEU A 232 -27.87 24.75 -19.63
C LEU A 232 -27.24 24.01 -18.43
N GLN A 233 -27.40 24.51 -17.21
CA GLN A 233 -26.90 23.83 -16.00
C GLN A 233 -27.69 22.56 -15.66
N VAL A 234 -28.88 22.39 -16.23
CA VAL A 234 -29.71 21.18 -16.05
C VAL A 234 -29.16 20.00 -16.85
N VAL A 235 -28.33 20.26 -17.86
CA VAL A 235 -27.74 19.19 -18.69
C VAL A 235 -26.77 18.36 -17.83
N PRO A 236 -26.98 17.04 -17.71
CA PRO A 236 -26.09 16.18 -16.95
C PRO A 236 -24.70 16.12 -17.59
N LEU A 237 -23.65 16.30 -16.79
CA LEU A 237 -22.26 16.23 -17.25
C LEU A 237 -21.95 14.92 -17.99
N GLN A 238 -22.59 13.84 -17.58
CA GLN A 238 -22.45 12.50 -18.13
C GLN A 238 -22.84 12.42 -19.61
N MET A 239 -23.82 13.23 -20.05
CA MET A 239 -24.23 13.30 -21.46
C MET A 239 -23.15 13.95 -22.34
N THR A 240 -22.33 14.84 -21.77
CA THR A 240 -21.27 15.55 -22.50
C THR A 240 -20.04 14.69 -22.76
N LEU A 241 -19.86 13.58 -22.02
CA LEU A 241 -18.72 12.68 -22.15
C LEU A 241 -18.91 11.57 -23.21
N VAL A 242 -20.15 11.32 -23.65
CA VAL A 242 -20.50 10.26 -24.61
C VAL A 242 -19.72 10.35 -25.95
N PRO A 243 -19.47 11.53 -26.53
CA PRO A 243 -18.73 11.63 -27.79
C PRO A 243 -17.21 11.45 -27.63
N ILE A 244 -16.68 11.61 -26.41
CA ILE A 244 -15.23 11.53 -26.12
C ILE A 244 -14.80 10.08 -25.87
N SER A 245 -15.73 9.21 -25.48
CA SER A 245 -15.47 7.80 -25.16
C SER A 245 -15.62 6.84 -26.35
N ARG A 246 -15.66 7.35 -27.57
CA ARG A 246 -15.67 6.55 -28.81
C ARG A 246 -14.38 6.82 -29.59
#